data_AF-A0A4R1H9R2-F1
#
_entry.id   AF-A0A4R1H9R2-F1
#
_cell.length_a   1.000
_cell.length_b   1.000
_cell.length_c   1.000
_cell.angle_alpha   90.00
_cell.angle_beta   90.00
_cell.angle_gamma   90.00
#
_symmetry.space_group_name_H-M   'P 1'
#
loop_
_entity.id
_entity.type
_entity.pdbx_description
1 polymer ?
#
loop_
_entity_poly.entity_id
_entity_poly.type
_entity_poly.pdbx_seq_one_letter_code
_entity_poly.pdbx_strand_id
1 'polypeptide(L)' 'MSHYELDVRRMLCPMPVIRSQDRIEHLQPGDTLAVICTDPGAKHDIPAWCRVNGHEVLSIDEKQDELVITVRVGNKD' A
#
# COMPACT_ATOMS: atom_id res chain seq x y z
N MET A 1 9.02 6.51 13.79
CA MET A 1 7.98 6.02 12.85
C MET A 1 7.51 7.21 12.07
N SER A 2 7.70 7.18 10.76
CA SER A 2 7.29 8.23 9.84
C SER A 2 6.08 7.77 9.02
N HIS A 3 5.35 8.74 8.48
CA HIS A 3 4.24 8.50 7.57
C HIS A 3 4.62 8.99 6.17
N TYR A 4 4.28 8.19 5.17
CA TYR A 4 4.53 8.50 3.77
C TYR A 4 3.28 8.27 2.94
N GLU A 5 3.16 9.01 1.84
CA GLU A 5 2.11 8.85 0.86
C GLU A 5 2.70 8.38 -0.47
N LEU A 6 1.93 7.56 -1.19
CA LEU A 6 2.24 7.11 -2.53
C LEU A 6 1.00 7.24 -3.41
N ASP A 7 1.08 8.12 -4.40
CA ASP A 7 0.05 8.31 -5.41
C ASP A 7 0.28 7.37 -6.59
N VAL A 8 -0.65 6.44 -6.76
CA VAL A 8 -0.71 5.48 -7.88
C VAL A 8 -2.07 5.53 -8.56
N ARG A 9 -2.77 6.67 -8.46
CA ARG A 9 -4.04 6.89 -9.18
C ARG A 9 -3.83 6.71 -10.68
N ARG A 10 -4.89 6.24 -11.36
CA ARG A 10 -4.91 5.92 -12.80
C ARG A 10 -3.97 4.77 -13.21
N MET A 11 -3.33 4.11 -12.27
CA MET A 11 -2.62 2.87 -12.52
C MET A 11 -3.55 1.68 -12.23
N LEU A 12 -3.63 0.73 -13.15
CA LEU A 12 -4.38 -0.51 -12.98
C LEU A 12 -3.45 -1.65 -12.56
N CYS A 13 -4.02 -2.71 -12.01
CA CYS A 13 -3.33 -3.96 -11.68
C CYS A 13 -2.39 -4.41 -12.81
N PRO A 14 -1.12 -4.75 -12.52
CA PRO A 14 -0.51 -4.94 -11.18
C PRO A 14 0.19 -3.70 -10.59
N MET A 15 0.08 -2.54 -11.23
CA MET A 15 0.96 -1.40 -10.95
C MET A 15 0.86 -0.84 -9.52
N PRO A 16 -0.33 -0.72 -8.87
CA PRO A 16 -0.40 -0.26 -7.49
C PRO A 16 0.44 -1.10 -6.51
N VAL A 17 0.47 -2.43 -6.69
CA VAL A 17 1.25 -3.34 -5.85
C VAL A 17 2.75 -3.14 -6.09
N ILE A 18 3.17 -3.11 -7.37
CA ILE A 18 4.59 -2.94 -7.74
C ILE A 18 5.14 -1.63 -7.17
N ARG A 19 4.40 -0.52 -7.31
CA ARG A 19 4.82 0.78 -6.76
C ARG A 19 4.85 0.81 -5.25
N SER A 20 3.91 0.12 -4.59
CA SER A 20 3.91 -0.03 -3.13
C SER A 20 5.15 -0.79 -2.66
N GLN A 21 5.51 -1.87 -3.35
CA GLN A 21 6.73 -2.62 -3.09
C GLN A 21 7.98 -1.75 -3.27
N ASP A 22 8.15 -1.11 -4.43
CA ASP A 22 9.29 -0.22 -4.72
C ASP A 22 9.45 0.85 -3.62
N ARG A 23 8.32 1.42 -3.16
CA ARG A 23 8.33 2.45 -2.13
C ARG A 23 8.76 1.89 -0.77
N ILE A 24 8.20 0.75 -0.38
CA ILE A 24 8.45 0.09 0.91
C ILE A 24 9.90 -0.41 1.02
N GLU A 25 10.57 -0.76 -0.09
CA GLU A 25 11.99 -1.13 -0.09
C GLU A 25 12.91 -0.05 0.51
N HIS A 26 12.48 1.20 0.51
CA HIS A 26 13.21 2.36 1.02
C HIS A 26 12.72 2.84 2.40
N LEU A 27 11.81 2.12 3.05
CA LEU A 27 11.22 2.48 4.33
C LEU A 27 11.76 1.61 5.48
N GLN A 28 11.64 2.11 6.70
CA GLN A 28 12.04 1.36 7.90
C GLN A 28 10.85 0.58 8.47
N PRO A 29 11.08 -0.58 9.11
CA PRO A 29 10.02 -1.26 9.86
C PRO A 29 9.36 -0.33 10.88
N GLY A 30 8.04 -0.39 10.95
CA GLY A 30 7.22 0.51 11.75
C GLY A 30 6.83 1.82 11.07
N ASP A 31 7.43 2.18 9.92
CA ASP A 31 6.91 3.26 9.10
C ASP A 31 5.55 2.89 8.50
N THR A 32 4.79 3.91 8.10
CA THR A 32 3.48 3.73 7.46
C THR A 32 3.48 4.34 6.06
N LEU A 33 2.81 3.65 5.13
CA LEU A 33 2.62 4.08 3.76
C LEU A 33 1.12 4.12 3.44
N ALA A 34 0.58 5.30 3.14
CA ALA A 34 -0.75 5.45 2.55
C ALA A 34 -0.64 5.37 1.01
N VAL A 35 -1.27 4.35 0.43
CA VAL A 35 -1.32 4.13 -1.02
C VAL A 35 -2.63 4.65 -1.55
N ILE A 36 -2.59 5.71 -2.36
CA ILE A 36 -3.76 6.36 -2.96
C ILE A 36 -3.90 5.83 -4.39
N CYS A 37 -5.01 5.14 -4.66
CA CYS A 37 -5.25 4.46 -5.94
C CYS A 37 -6.70 4.65 -6.41
N THR A 38 -6.94 4.45 -7.70
CA THR A 38 -8.30 4.44 -8.30
C THR A 38 -8.66 3.09 -8.90
N ASP A 39 -7.81 2.08 -8.72
CA ASP A 39 -8.04 0.72 -9.19
C ASP A 39 -8.82 -0.06 -8.12
N PRO A 40 -10.05 -0.54 -8.40
CA PRO A 40 -10.80 -1.33 -7.43
C PRO A 40 -10.10 -2.66 -7.08
N GLY A 41 -9.24 -3.19 -7.96
CA GLY A 41 -8.46 -4.40 -7.70
C GLY A 41 -7.47 -4.25 -6.54
N ALA A 42 -6.94 -3.04 -6.36
CA ALA A 42 -5.97 -2.73 -5.30
C ALA A 42 -6.51 -3.02 -3.89
N LYS A 43 -7.83 -2.94 -3.69
CA LYS A 43 -8.53 -3.31 -2.43
C LYS A 43 -8.24 -4.73 -1.98
N HIS A 44 -8.00 -5.64 -2.91
CA HIS A 44 -7.72 -7.04 -2.62
C HIS A 44 -6.24 -7.37 -2.80
N ASP A 45 -5.61 -6.81 -3.83
CA ASP A 45 -4.23 -7.13 -4.20
C ASP A 45 -3.21 -6.62 -3.18
N ILE A 46 -3.36 -5.37 -2.68
CA ILE A 46 -2.42 -4.81 -1.70
C ILE A 46 -2.49 -5.57 -0.36
N PRO A 47 -3.67 -5.86 0.22
CA PRO A 47 -3.73 -6.68 1.44
C PRO A 47 -3.21 -8.11 1.27
N ALA A 48 -3.45 -8.72 0.10
CA ALA A 48 -2.90 -10.03 -0.20
C ALA A 48 -1.37 -10.00 -0.26
N TRP A 49 -0.79 -9.02 -0.96
CA TRP A 49 0.65 -8.79 -1.01
C TRP A 49 1.23 -8.51 0.38
N CYS A 50 0.58 -7.69 1.20
CA CYS A 50 1.02 -7.39 2.57
C CYS A 50 1.14 -8.66 3.42
N ARG A 51 0.12 -9.54 3.40
CA ARG A 51 0.16 -10.82 4.14
C ARG A 51 1.33 -11.70 3.73
N VAL A 52 1.64 -11.76 2.44
CA VAL A 52 2.74 -12.60 1.92
C VAL A 52 4.10 -12.02 2.27
N ASN A 53 4.22 -10.69 2.35
CA ASN A 53 5.49 -9.97 2.56
C ASN A 53 5.69 -9.46 4.00
N GLY A 54 4.86 -9.92 4.94
CA GLY A 54 5.02 -9.58 6.36
C GLY A 54 4.64 -8.15 6.74
N HIS A 55 3.87 -7.45 5.91
CA HIS A 55 3.36 -6.11 6.21
C HIS A 55 1.93 -6.17 6.77
N GLU A 56 1.52 -5.14 7.51
CA GLU A 56 0.18 -5.07 8.09
C GLU A 56 -0.65 -3.96 7.41
N VAL A 57 -1.88 -4.27 7.03
CA VAL A 57 -2.84 -3.25 6.57
C VAL A 57 -3.52 -2.65 7.80
N LEU A 58 -3.38 -1.34 7.99
CA LEU A 58 -3.95 -0.59 9.10
C LEU A 58 -5.35 -0.04 8.77
N SER A 59 -5.55 0.44 7.55
CA SER A 59 -6.85 0.94 7.10
C SER A 59 -7.05 0.75 5.60
N ILE A 60 -8.31 0.68 5.20
CA ILE A 60 -8.77 0.73 3.80
C ILE A 60 -9.93 1.73 3.79
N ASP A 61 -9.70 2.88 3.21
CA ASP A 61 -10.65 3.98 3.18
C ASP A 61 -11.09 4.25 1.73
N GLU A 62 -12.40 4.19 1.48
CA GLU A 62 -12.99 4.48 0.17
C GLU A 62 -13.68 5.84 0.20
N LYS A 63 -13.30 6.73 -0.73
CA LYS A 63 -13.92 8.05 -0.90
C LYS A 63 -14.14 8.33 -2.37
N GLN A 64 -15.41 8.37 -2.77
CA GLN A 64 -15.83 8.63 -4.15
C GLN A 64 -15.15 7.65 -5.13
N ASP A 65 -14.17 8.14 -5.90
CA ASP A 65 -13.44 7.37 -6.91
C ASP A 65 -12.01 7.01 -6.47
N GLU A 66 -11.67 7.24 -5.19
CA GLU A 66 -10.36 6.96 -4.62
C GLU A 66 -10.44 5.90 -3.51
N LEU A 67 -9.42 5.04 -3.50
CA LEU A 67 -9.15 4.05 -2.48
C LEU A 67 -7.81 4.37 -1.84
N VAL A 68 -7.79 4.55 -0.52
CA VAL A 68 -6.59 4.77 0.27
C VAL A 68 -6.34 3.57 1.16
N ILE A 69 -5.20 2.90 0.96
CA ILE A 69 -4.80 1.74 1.76
C ILE A 69 -3.58 2.12 2.58
N THR A 70 -3.72 2.13 3.91
CA THR A 70 -2.61 2.43 4.81
C THR A 70 -1.95 1.12 5.25
N VAL A 71 -0.65 0.99 4.99
CA VAL A 71 0.16 -0.19 5.33
C VAL A 71 1.22 0.20 6.35
N ARG A 72 1.42 -0.62 7.39
CA ARG A 72 2.60 -0.57 8.26
C ARG A 72 3.67 -1.51 7.72
N VAL A 73 4.87 -0.96 7.53
CA VAL A 73 6.03 -1.71 7.09
C VAL A 73 6.43 -2.69 8.19
N GLY A 74 6.41 -3.97 7.86
CA GLY A 74 6.88 -5.04 8.72
C GLY A 74 8.41 -5.21 8.65
N ASN A 75 8.93 -6.10 9.50
CA ASN A 75 10.35 -6.47 9.42
C ASN A 75 10.60 -7.30 8.17
N LYS A 76 11.72 -7.03 7.48
CA LYS A 76 12.31 -8.00 6.57
C LYS A 76 13.10 -8.96 7.47
N ASP A 77 12.59 -10.16 7.67
CA ASP A 77 13.40 -11.27 8.20
C ASP A 77 14.45 -11.71 7.16
#